data_AF-A0A821R8H6-F1
#
_entry.id   AF-A0A821R8H6-F1
#
_cell.length_a   1.000
_cell.length_b   1.000
_cell.length_c   1.000
_cell.angle_alpha   90.00
_cell.angle_beta   90.00
_cell.angle_gamma   90.00
#
_symmetry.space_group_name_H-M   'P 1'
#
loop_
_entity.id
_entity.type
_entity.pdbx_description
1 polymer ?
#
loop_
_entity_poly.entity_id
_entity_poly.type
_entity_poly.pdbx_seq_one_letter_code
_entity_poly.pdbx_strand_id
1 'polypeptide(L)'
;MNGFTASKWQIEDILYDFSFFFAQSSARSQDYLKVTETIDEGFDRFLKQFVVPRWIEIGSIIERIIKQWPILIDYFITYLPKVNKTIATNDRWRRIKDLLERKQILVLFHFFQYLYKHPFWKRLVWLQKQKLIVHILYEECTDFLRNVLQCFVKDDLLINKTGKQLLTVQFDVQLNQKLESKIEIGDSTRLALNELSANDRNVFFKDVRDIYVMITRELLRLLPLGNDLLRHLQFMHPLVRQQESARTSLMIVARDLPQMLSGNDIDELHAEWRMYEDENIPDEWYEQVSVTSELPQTTRYHPIDYYWKHVLSIKNSSGNVKFVVLGKLVKSLLSLSHGNSDIESDLSENEMFVTDDRSSLNIATINGLRATKEGVRFYGAGKVHEVPVSKALVDSIDLAYSRYSTDQEKTQQIIKDKEALNASVQLLKENELRLAENEQRLIDEQKSLQNELDNASKMLDEANYRLQAAITAKNFGDIKTAHLLIESVSKKMGFLRTQLRRNSDYLSEIRKKLRYE
;
A
#
# COMPACT_ATOMS: atom_id res chain seq x y z
N MET A 1 4.16 2.12 8.11
CA MET A 1 3.53 2.83 9.23
C MET A 1 3.41 4.28 8.83
N ASN A 2 2.21 4.74 8.47
CA ASN A 2 1.95 6.18 8.24
C ASN A 2 1.75 6.93 9.57
N GLY A 3 2.25 6.36 10.67
CA GLY A 3 2.00 6.82 12.02
C GLY A 3 2.68 8.14 12.35
N PHE A 4 3.58 8.67 11.51
CA PHE A 4 4.23 9.98 11.73
C PHE A 4 3.82 11.03 10.70
N THR A 5 3.35 10.62 9.51
CA THR A 5 2.78 11.51 8.48
C THR A 5 1.52 12.23 8.95
N ALA A 6 0.78 11.65 9.91
CA ALA A 6 -0.42 12.27 10.47
C ALA A 6 -0.15 13.12 11.73
N SER A 7 1.11 13.20 12.19
CA SER A 7 1.47 14.18 13.22
C SER A 7 1.55 15.58 12.61
N LYS A 8 1.10 16.60 13.34
CA LYS A 8 1.21 18.02 12.94
C LYS A 8 2.65 18.46 12.65
N TRP A 9 3.64 17.68 13.09
CA TRP A 9 5.06 17.99 13.02
C TRP A 9 5.71 17.64 11.69
N GLN A 10 5.05 16.86 10.82
CA GLN A 10 5.55 16.54 9.47
C GLN A 10 7.02 16.11 9.46
N ILE A 11 7.43 15.23 10.40
CA ILE A 11 8.84 14.93 10.60
C ILE A 11 9.52 14.36 9.36
N GLU A 12 8.80 13.60 8.55
CA GLU A 12 9.33 13.04 7.30
C GLU A 12 9.72 14.13 6.31
N ASP A 13 8.93 15.22 6.22
CA ASP A 13 9.25 16.37 5.37
C ASP A 13 10.50 17.09 5.88
N ILE A 14 10.67 17.18 7.20
CA ILE A 14 11.86 17.76 7.82
C ILE A 14 13.11 16.91 7.49
N LEU A 15 13.03 15.59 7.68
CA LEU A 15 14.13 14.67 7.39
C LEU A 15 14.47 14.65 5.88
N TYR A 16 13.44 14.73 5.04
CA TYR A 16 13.59 14.85 3.60
C TYR A 16 14.29 16.15 3.21
N ASP A 17 13.91 17.29 3.80
CA ASP A 17 14.55 18.57 3.52
C ASP A 17 16.03 18.56 3.93
N PHE A 18 16.39 18.05 5.11
CA PHE A 18 17.79 17.91 5.52
C PHE A 18 18.58 17.03 4.53
N SER A 19 18.07 15.84 4.22
CA SER A 19 18.80 14.89 3.37
C SER A 19 18.93 15.37 1.92
N PHE A 20 17.85 15.88 1.34
CA PHE A 20 17.82 16.31 -0.06
C PHE A 20 18.68 17.56 -0.29
N PHE A 21 18.74 18.48 0.70
CA PHE A 21 19.52 19.71 0.57
C PHE A 21 20.99 19.42 0.21
N PHE A 22 21.56 18.39 0.82
CA PHE A 22 22.93 17.93 0.58
C PHE A 22 23.04 16.94 -0.60
N ALA A 23 22.07 16.05 -0.79
CA ALA A 23 22.13 15.02 -1.84
C ALA A 23 22.28 15.59 -3.26
N GLN A 24 21.76 16.79 -3.52
CA GLN A 24 21.78 17.41 -4.85
C GLN A 24 23.03 18.27 -5.13
N SER A 25 23.97 18.39 -4.18
CA SER A 25 25.13 19.26 -4.39
C SER A 25 26.35 18.83 -3.56
N SER A 26 27.33 18.27 -4.24
CA SER A 26 28.65 17.96 -3.67
C SER A 26 29.34 19.21 -3.10
N ALA A 27 29.16 20.38 -3.73
CA ALA A 27 29.66 21.66 -3.24
C ALA A 27 29.10 22.01 -1.86
N ARG A 28 27.79 21.83 -1.64
CA ARG A 28 27.17 22.08 -0.32
C ARG A 28 27.70 21.11 0.74
N SER A 29 27.92 19.86 0.39
CA SER A 29 28.53 18.88 1.30
C SER A 29 29.96 19.27 1.67
N GLN A 30 30.76 19.76 0.72
CA GLN A 30 32.11 20.25 1.00
C GLN A 30 32.09 21.50 1.89
N ASP A 31 31.19 22.45 1.62
CA ASP A 31 31.04 23.65 2.43
C ASP A 31 30.60 23.32 3.87
N TYR A 32 29.74 22.32 4.04
CA TYR A 32 29.35 21.82 5.36
C TYR A 32 30.55 21.24 6.13
N LEU A 33 31.42 20.48 5.46
CA LEU A 33 32.64 19.94 6.08
C LEU A 33 33.58 21.05 6.57
N LYS A 34 33.69 22.17 5.85
CA LYS A 34 34.48 23.32 6.34
C LYS A 34 33.95 23.88 7.66
N VAL A 35 32.64 23.90 7.86
CA VAL A 35 32.04 24.33 9.14
C VAL A 35 32.31 23.29 10.23
N THR A 36 32.31 22.00 9.90
CA THR A 36 32.62 20.93 10.87
C THR A 36 34.05 21.04 11.42
N GLU A 37 35.03 21.49 10.62
CA GLU A 37 36.41 21.71 11.07
C GLU A 37 36.53 22.84 12.12
N THR A 38 35.55 23.74 12.19
CA THR A 38 35.55 24.87 13.13
C THR A 38 34.82 24.57 14.45
N ILE A 39 34.06 23.46 14.51
CA ILE A 39 33.28 23.05 15.67
C ILE A 39 33.79 21.66 16.11
N ASP A 40 34.54 21.60 17.21
CA ASP A 40 35.20 20.38 17.73
C ASP A 40 34.22 19.33 18.30
N GLU A 41 32.92 19.50 18.08
CA GLU A 41 31.87 18.62 18.58
C GLU A 41 31.22 17.80 17.45
N GLY A 42 31.49 16.49 17.42
CA GLY A 42 30.49 15.50 16.99
C GLY A 42 30.34 15.21 15.49
N PHE A 43 31.34 15.50 14.65
CA PHE A 43 31.32 15.05 13.24
C PHE A 43 31.99 13.67 13.04
N ASP A 44 31.24 12.59 13.28
CA ASP A 44 31.73 11.23 12.96
C ASP A 44 31.36 10.78 11.53
N ARG A 45 30.16 11.17 11.06
CA ARG A 45 29.56 10.69 9.80
C ARG A 45 28.59 11.72 9.23
N PHE A 46 28.63 11.94 7.92
CA PHE A 46 27.68 12.83 7.21
C PHE A 46 26.21 12.35 7.34
N LEU A 47 25.23 13.23 7.13
CA LEU A 47 23.81 12.87 7.16
C LEU A 47 23.49 11.75 6.16
N LYS A 48 22.61 10.80 6.53
CA LYS A 48 22.14 9.78 5.59
C LYS A 48 21.04 10.36 4.70
N GLN A 49 20.91 9.80 3.51
CA GLN A 49 19.72 10.00 2.69
C GLN A 49 18.48 9.47 3.42
N PHE A 50 17.41 10.24 3.43
CA PHE A 50 16.12 9.80 3.95
C PHE A 50 15.28 9.22 2.81
N VAL A 51 14.74 8.02 3.03
CA VAL A 51 13.85 7.31 2.10
C VAL A 51 12.65 6.83 2.88
N VAL A 52 11.46 7.36 2.55
CA VAL A 52 10.19 7.21 3.31
C VAL A 52 9.88 5.76 3.74
N PRO A 53 9.97 4.71 2.90
CA PRO A 53 9.64 3.35 3.33
C PRO A 53 10.64 2.74 4.33
N ARG A 54 11.85 3.29 4.50
CA ARG A 54 12.91 2.68 5.31
C ARG A 54 12.85 3.16 6.76
N TRP A 55 11.78 2.79 7.45
CA TRP A 55 11.50 3.26 8.80
C TRP A 55 12.60 2.89 9.82
N ILE A 56 13.31 1.78 9.59
CA ILE A 56 14.49 1.40 10.38
C ILE A 56 15.64 2.41 10.22
N GLU A 57 15.78 3.08 9.09
CA GLU A 57 16.88 4.01 8.88
C GLU A 57 16.64 5.38 9.57
N ILE A 58 15.38 5.71 9.89
CA ILE A 58 14.98 6.99 10.51
C ILE A 58 15.74 7.25 11.80
N GLY A 59 15.81 6.29 12.72
CA GLY A 59 16.48 6.50 14.00
C GLY A 59 17.96 6.84 13.82
N SER A 60 18.62 6.25 12.83
CA SER A 60 20.02 6.56 12.52
C SER A 60 20.19 7.94 11.88
N ILE A 61 19.18 8.45 11.17
CA ILE A 61 19.16 9.81 10.62
C ILE A 61 18.96 10.82 11.75
N ILE A 62 17.93 10.61 12.59
CA ILE A 62 17.63 11.48 13.73
C ILE A 62 18.83 11.56 14.68
N GLU A 63 19.50 10.44 14.97
CA GLU A 63 20.70 10.45 15.80
C GLU A 63 21.82 11.32 15.22
N ARG A 64 22.04 11.27 13.90
CA ARG A 64 23.05 12.12 13.24
C ARG A 64 22.66 13.59 13.28
N ILE A 65 21.38 13.91 13.07
CA ILE A 65 20.87 15.28 13.16
C ILE A 65 21.06 15.84 14.57
N ILE A 66 20.73 15.07 15.61
CA ILE A 66 20.91 15.48 17.01
C ILE A 66 22.40 15.72 17.31
N LYS A 67 23.28 14.79 16.93
CA LYS A 67 24.74 14.92 17.18
C LYS A 67 25.34 16.14 16.48
N GLN A 68 24.85 16.46 15.28
CA GLN A 68 25.33 17.58 14.48
C GLN A 68 24.49 18.85 14.64
N TRP A 69 23.59 18.91 15.63
CA TRP A 69 22.66 20.03 15.77
C TRP A 69 23.37 21.40 15.84
N PRO A 70 24.46 21.57 16.63
CA PRO A 70 25.20 22.83 16.65
C PRO A 70 25.81 23.20 15.29
N ILE A 71 26.35 22.20 14.58
CA ILE A 71 26.94 22.38 13.25
C ILE A 71 25.86 22.76 12.23
N LEU A 72 24.69 22.13 12.29
CA LEU A 72 23.56 22.45 11.42
C LEU A 72 23.09 23.89 11.66
N ILE A 73 23.00 24.33 12.92
CA ILE A 73 22.70 25.72 13.27
C ILE A 73 23.73 26.65 12.62
N ASP A 74 25.03 26.45 12.86
CA ASP A 74 26.05 27.36 12.33
C ASP A 74 26.09 27.36 10.81
N TYR A 75 25.98 26.20 10.17
CA TYR A 75 25.98 26.10 8.71
C TYR A 75 24.78 26.83 8.08
N PHE A 76 23.56 26.53 8.54
CA PHE A 76 22.35 27.06 7.90
C PHE A 76 22.06 28.52 8.27
N ILE A 77 22.38 28.93 9.50
CA ILE A 77 22.04 30.27 10.03
C ILE A 77 23.22 31.24 9.86
N THR A 78 24.46 30.79 10.06
CA THR A 78 25.64 31.67 10.03
C THR A 78 26.39 31.61 8.69
N TYR A 79 26.78 30.42 8.25
CA TYR A 79 27.70 30.24 7.12
C TYR A 79 27.03 30.49 5.77
N LEU A 80 25.92 29.81 5.48
CA LEU A 80 25.24 29.87 4.17
C LEU A 80 24.84 31.30 3.77
N PRO A 81 24.26 32.14 4.65
CA PRO A 81 23.93 33.53 4.31
C PRO A 81 25.16 34.39 4.00
N LYS A 82 26.32 34.09 4.60
CA LYS A 82 27.59 34.79 4.33
C LYS A 82 28.16 34.42 2.97
N VAL A 83 28.10 33.14 2.60
CA VAL A 83 28.71 32.62 1.37
C VAL A 83 27.80 32.80 0.15
N ASN A 84 26.48 32.67 0.33
CA ASN A 84 25.52 32.80 -0.77
C ASN A 84 24.39 33.76 -0.40
N LYS A 85 24.51 35.02 -0.85
CA LYS A 85 23.49 36.07 -0.62
C LYS A 85 22.12 35.75 -1.24
N THR A 86 22.07 34.88 -2.25
CA THR A 86 20.81 34.46 -2.90
C THR A 86 20.13 33.29 -2.19
N ILE A 87 20.75 32.68 -1.16
CA ILE A 87 20.19 31.52 -0.46
C ILE A 87 18.83 31.81 0.16
N ALA A 88 18.54 33.08 0.49
CA ALA A 88 17.28 33.51 1.06
C ALA A 88 16.06 33.24 0.15
N THR A 89 16.26 33.17 -1.17
CA THR A 89 15.19 32.85 -2.12
C THR A 89 14.87 31.35 -2.15
N ASN A 90 15.75 30.49 -1.63
CA ASN A 90 15.55 29.05 -1.60
C ASN A 90 14.52 28.67 -0.52
N ASP A 91 13.36 28.17 -0.94
CA ASP A 91 12.28 27.79 -0.04
C ASP A 91 12.69 26.71 0.97
N ARG A 92 13.50 25.73 0.55
CA ARG A 92 13.96 24.66 1.44
C ARG A 92 14.90 25.20 2.52
N TRP A 93 15.82 26.08 2.15
CA TRP A 93 16.69 26.73 3.14
C TRP A 93 15.85 27.51 4.17
N ARG A 94 14.82 28.26 3.73
CA ARG A 94 13.91 28.98 4.61
C ARG A 94 13.22 28.05 5.61
N ARG A 95 12.67 26.93 5.13
CA ARG A 95 12.06 25.91 5.99
C ARG A 95 13.05 25.34 7.01
N ILE A 96 14.25 24.96 6.58
CA ILE A 96 15.28 24.41 7.48
C ILE A 96 15.70 25.46 8.51
N LYS A 97 15.92 26.71 8.10
CA LYS A 97 16.25 27.82 9.01
C LYS A 97 15.17 28.01 10.07
N ASP A 98 13.91 28.12 9.66
CA ASP A 98 12.78 28.32 10.58
C ASP A 98 12.63 27.14 11.56
N LEU A 99 13.01 25.93 11.16
CA LEU A 99 13.04 24.74 12.03
C LEU A 99 14.17 24.79 13.05
N LEU A 100 15.38 25.16 12.63
CA LEU A 100 16.56 25.24 13.50
C LEU A 100 16.44 26.35 14.55
N GLU A 101 15.70 27.42 14.27
CA GLU A 101 15.42 28.51 15.22
C GLU A 101 14.42 28.11 16.33
N ARG A 102 13.63 27.03 16.12
CA ARG A 102 12.62 26.56 17.07
C ARG A 102 13.18 25.50 18.02
N LYS A 103 13.39 25.88 19.28
CA LYS A 103 13.86 24.96 20.34
C LYS A 103 13.00 23.71 20.50
N GLN A 104 11.70 23.81 20.24
CA GLN A 104 10.76 22.67 20.34
C GLN A 104 11.13 21.52 19.39
N ILE A 105 11.76 21.81 18.25
CA ILE A 105 12.12 20.80 17.24
C ILE A 105 13.23 19.88 17.76
N LEU A 106 14.23 20.42 18.46
CA LEU A 106 15.28 19.58 19.06
C LEU A 106 14.72 18.65 20.14
N VAL A 107 13.84 19.18 21.01
CA VAL A 107 13.14 18.37 22.02
C VAL A 107 12.34 17.24 21.36
N LEU A 108 11.65 17.57 20.27
CA LEU A 108 10.89 16.60 19.50
C LEU A 108 11.79 15.52 18.86
N PHE A 109 12.97 15.88 18.33
CA PHE A 109 13.91 14.90 17.82
C PHE A 109 14.41 13.94 18.90
N HIS A 110 14.69 14.43 20.12
CA HIS A 110 15.03 13.56 21.24
C HIS A 110 13.89 12.59 21.57
N PHE A 111 12.64 13.05 21.52
CA PHE A 111 11.48 12.17 21.73
C PHE A 111 11.37 11.10 20.65
N PHE A 112 11.53 11.45 19.37
CA PHE A 112 11.51 10.45 18.30
C PHE A 112 12.69 9.50 18.35
N GLN A 113 13.87 9.96 18.79
CA GLN A 113 15.00 9.09 19.06
C GLN A 113 14.66 8.08 20.16
N TYR A 114 14.00 8.52 21.24
CA TYR A 114 13.50 7.63 22.29
C TYR A 114 12.52 6.60 21.73
N LEU A 115 11.48 7.05 21.01
CA LEU A 115 10.50 6.15 20.39
C LEU A 115 11.20 5.10 19.52
N TYR A 116 12.09 5.53 18.64
CA TYR A 116 12.83 4.61 17.81
C TYR A 116 13.64 3.60 18.62
N LYS A 117 14.45 4.05 19.59
CA LYS A 117 15.38 3.18 20.33
C LYS A 117 14.67 2.20 21.26
N HIS A 118 13.54 2.59 21.86
CA HIS A 118 12.90 1.81 22.91
C HIS A 118 11.71 1.00 22.41
N PRO A 119 10.52 1.59 22.12
CA PRO A 119 9.37 0.78 21.72
C PRO A 119 9.53 0.11 20.35
N PHE A 120 10.33 0.65 19.43
CA PHE A 120 10.33 0.19 18.03
C PHE A 120 11.54 -0.63 17.58
N TRP A 121 12.77 -0.25 17.93
CA TRP A 121 14.00 -0.84 17.36
C TRP A 121 14.01 -2.37 17.36
N LYS A 122 13.82 -2.97 18.54
CA LYS A 122 13.84 -4.43 18.70
C LYS A 122 12.79 -5.10 17.82
N ARG A 123 11.59 -4.52 17.75
CA ARG A 123 10.43 -5.09 17.03
C ARG A 123 10.58 -4.95 15.52
N LEU A 124 11.05 -3.81 15.04
CA LEU A 124 11.29 -3.59 13.61
C LEU A 124 12.39 -4.49 13.07
N VAL A 125 13.51 -4.61 13.80
CA VAL A 125 14.59 -5.53 13.44
C VAL A 125 14.12 -6.98 13.49
N TRP A 126 13.28 -7.32 14.47
CA TRP A 126 12.73 -8.67 14.59
C TRP A 126 11.75 -9.02 13.45
N LEU A 127 10.88 -8.09 13.03
CA LEU A 127 9.96 -8.28 11.89
C LEU A 127 10.66 -8.42 10.53
N GLN A 128 11.93 -8.00 10.42
CA GLN A 128 12.75 -8.18 9.23
C GLN A 128 13.55 -9.49 9.21
N LYS A 129 13.41 -10.35 10.21
CA LYS A 129 14.10 -11.64 10.19
C LYS A 129 13.47 -12.55 9.14
N GLN A 130 14.28 -13.11 8.25
CA GLN A 130 13.91 -14.17 7.30
C GLN A 130 13.71 -15.55 7.95
N LYS A 131 13.51 -15.60 9.27
CA LYS A 131 13.36 -16.86 10.02
C LYS A 131 11.89 -17.10 10.32
N LEU A 132 11.50 -18.37 10.32
CA LEU A 132 10.16 -18.81 10.69
C LEU A 132 9.82 -18.42 12.13
N ILE A 133 8.91 -17.46 12.29
CA ILE A 133 8.50 -16.88 13.58
C ILE A 133 7.01 -17.09 13.90
N VAL A 134 6.29 -17.87 13.08
CA VAL A 134 4.84 -18.05 13.21
C VAL A 134 4.38 -18.49 14.61
N HIS A 135 5.19 -19.29 15.30
CA HIS A 135 4.95 -19.79 16.66
C HIS A 135 5.08 -18.73 17.78
N ILE A 136 5.80 -17.61 17.54
CA ILE A 136 5.97 -16.50 18.49
C ILE A 136 5.31 -15.20 18.02
N LEU A 137 4.81 -15.16 16.78
CA LEU A 137 4.37 -13.92 16.16
C LEU A 137 3.20 -13.28 16.90
N TYR A 138 2.25 -14.06 17.42
CA TYR A 138 1.14 -13.54 18.22
C TYR A 138 1.62 -12.86 19.51
N GLU A 139 2.54 -13.50 20.22
CA GLU A 139 3.10 -13.01 21.48
C GLU A 139 3.91 -11.74 21.23
N GLU A 140 4.76 -11.72 20.21
CA GLU A 140 5.58 -10.55 19.87
C GLU A 140 4.73 -9.36 19.41
N CYS A 141 3.63 -9.58 18.67
CA CYS A 141 2.65 -8.54 18.38
C CYS A 141 1.96 -8.03 19.65
N THR A 142 1.62 -8.92 20.57
CA THR A 142 0.97 -8.59 21.85
C THR A 142 1.88 -7.71 22.71
N ASP A 143 3.13 -8.13 22.85
CA ASP A 143 4.15 -7.41 23.60
C ASP A 143 4.48 -6.07 22.96
N PHE A 144 4.49 -6.00 21.63
CA PHE A 144 4.74 -4.74 20.95
C PHE A 144 3.65 -3.71 21.26
N LEU A 145 2.37 -4.08 21.15
CA LEU A 145 1.27 -3.20 21.51
C LEU A 145 1.32 -2.82 23.00
N ARG A 146 1.57 -3.80 23.89
CA ARG A 146 1.70 -3.55 25.33
C ARG A 146 2.81 -2.53 25.61
N ASN A 147 3.99 -2.71 25.04
CA ASN A 147 5.14 -1.83 25.29
C ASN A 147 4.81 -0.38 24.93
N VAL A 148 4.11 -0.15 23.82
CA VAL A 148 3.67 1.20 23.43
C VAL A 148 2.61 1.74 24.39
N LEU A 149 1.61 0.94 24.76
CA LEU A 149 0.58 1.35 25.72
C LEU A 149 1.19 1.74 27.08
N GLN A 150 2.15 0.95 27.58
CA GLN A 150 2.84 1.21 28.85
C GLN A 150 3.59 2.56 28.89
N CYS A 151 3.95 3.12 27.73
CA CYS A 151 4.60 4.42 27.69
C CYS A 151 3.69 5.57 28.15
N PHE A 152 2.36 5.46 27.99
CA PHE A 152 1.46 6.61 28.21
C PHE A 152 0.09 6.27 28.82
N VAL A 153 -0.33 5.01 28.86
CA VAL A 153 -1.59 4.55 29.49
C VAL A 153 -1.29 4.07 30.90
N LYS A 154 -2.17 4.35 31.87
CA LYS A 154 -1.97 3.94 33.26
C LYS A 154 -1.88 2.41 33.39
N ASP A 155 -0.99 1.95 34.26
CA ASP A 155 -0.62 0.54 34.35
C ASP A 155 -1.79 -0.33 34.85
N ASP A 156 -2.65 0.19 35.72
CA ASP A 156 -3.85 -0.47 36.25
C ASP A 156 -4.82 -0.92 35.16
N LEU A 157 -4.88 -0.19 34.04
CA LEU A 157 -5.71 -0.56 32.89
C LEU A 157 -5.12 -1.68 32.02
N LEU A 158 -3.83 -1.96 32.18
CA LEU A 158 -3.08 -2.94 31.39
C LEU A 158 -2.79 -4.23 32.15
N ILE A 159 -2.90 -4.20 33.48
CA ILE A 159 -2.74 -5.37 34.35
C ILE A 159 -3.70 -6.49 33.90
N ASN A 160 -3.17 -7.72 33.82
CA ASN A 160 -3.89 -8.95 33.50
C ASN A 160 -4.60 -9.01 32.13
N LYS A 161 -4.54 -7.96 31.30
CA LYS A 161 -4.98 -8.03 29.90
C LYS A 161 -3.88 -8.66 29.07
N THR A 162 -4.17 -9.46 28.05
CA THR A 162 -3.19 -9.93 27.05
C THR A 162 -3.86 -10.18 25.70
N GLY A 163 -3.08 -10.22 24.62
CA GLY A 163 -3.55 -10.47 23.25
C GLY A 163 -4.77 -9.62 22.87
N LYS A 164 -5.86 -10.28 22.47
CA LYS A 164 -7.15 -9.65 22.13
C LYS A 164 -7.71 -8.72 23.21
N GLN A 165 -7.42 -8.95 24.49
CA GLN A 165 -7.93 -8.11 25.57
C GLN A 165 -7.33 -6.71 25.54
N LEU A 166 -6.12 -6.54 24.99
CA LEU A 166 -5.50 -5.21 24.82
C LEU A 166 -6.29 -4.33 23.86
N LEU A 167 -7.05 -4.91 22.93
CA LEU A 167 -7.92 -4.18 21.99
C LEU A 167 -9.06 -3.43 22.70
N THR A 168 -9.38 -3.80 23.94
CA THR A 168 -10.45 -3.17 24.74
C THR A 168 -9.98 -1.96 25.55
N VAL A 169 -8.68 -1.66 25.54
CA VAL A 169 -8.12 -0.56 26.33
C VAL A 169 -8.52 0.78 25.70
N GLN A 170 -9.18 1.64 26.48
CA GLN A 170 -9.54 2.99 26.07
C GLN A 170 -8.35 3.95 26.27
N PHE A 171 -7.37 3.87 25.37
CA PHE A 171 -6.10 4.61 25.45
C PHE A 171 -6.21 6.09 25.04
N ASP A 172 -7.26 6.47 24.31
CA ASP A 172 -7.49 7.83 23.83
C ASP A 172 -8.26 8.73 24.81
N VAL A 173 -8.68 8.17 25.96
CA VAL A 173 -9.29 8.93 27.05
C VAL A 173 -8.19 9.50 27.95
N GLN A 174 -8.13 10.83 28.08
CA GLN A 174 -7.07 11.51 28.86
C GLN A 174 -7.00 11.05 30.33
N LEU A 175 -8.14 10.73 30.96
CA LEU A 175 -8.20 10.19 32.33
C LEU A 175 -7.53 8.82 32.49
N ASN A 176 -7.43 8.06 31.40
CA ASN A 176 -6.81 6.73 31.36
C ASN A 176 -5.29 6.81 31.09
N GLN A 177 -4.78 8.01 30.81
CA GLN A 177 -3.37 8.23 30.49
C GLN A 177 -2.58 8.62 31.74
N LYS A 178 -1.27 8.35 31.70
CA LYS A 178 -0.30 8.72 32.75
C LYS A 178 -0.19 10.24 32.86
N LEU A 179 0.15 10.70 34.06
CA LEU A 179 0.53 12.11 34.30
C LEU A 179 1.83 12.45 33.54
N GLU A 180 2.07 13.72 33.28
CA GLU A 180 3.23 14.19 32.51
C GLU A 180 4.58 13.71 33.05
N SER A 181 4.72 13.66 34.38
CA SER A 181 5.90 13.14 35.08
C SER A 181 6.10 11.63 34.95
N LYS A 182 5.08 10.89 34.51
CA LYS A 182 5.05 9.43 34.40
C LYS A 182 4.93 8.93 32.96
N ILE A 183 4.72 9.82 31.98
CA ILE A 183 4.81 9.43 30.57
C ILE A 183 6.27 9.12 30.24
N GLU A 184 6.48 8.06 29.50
CA GLU A 184 7.80 7.71 28.99
C GLU A 184 8.13 8.56 27.75
N ILE A 185 9.19 9.36 27.81
CA ILE A 185 9.69 10.14 26.66
C ILE A 185 11.22 10.12 26.53
N GLY A 186 11.92 9.44 27.43
CA GLY A 186 13.37 9.37 27.50
C GLY A 186 14.05 10.56 28.20
N ASP A 187 15.20 10.29 28.82
CA ASP A 187 15.94 11.27 29.63
C ASP A 187 16.47 12.45 28.82
N SER A 188 17.00 12.21 27.62
CA SER A 188 17.48 13.28 26.74
C SER A 188 16.36 14.28 26.42
N THR A 189 15.14 13.80 26.21
CA THR A 189 13.97 14.66 25.99
C THR A 189 13.60 15.43 27.25
N ARG A 190 13.66 14.79 28.42
CA ARG A 190 13.42 15.45 29.73
C ARG A 190 14.40 16.57 29.99
N LEU A 191 15.67 16.37 29.67
CA LEU A 191 16.71 17.39 29.79
C LEU A 191 16.47 18.55 28.84
N ALA A 192 16.17 18.26 27.56
CA ALA A 192 15.92 19.29 26.55
C ALA A 192 14.64 20.11 26.84
N LEU A 193 13.64 19.52 27.51
CA LEU A 193 12.44 20.23 27.96
C LEU A 193 12.75 21.38 28.94
N ASN A 194 13.87 21.31 29.67
CA ASN A 194 14.24 22.36 30.62
C ASN A 194 14.47 23.72 29.94
N GLU A 195 14.80 23.72 28.65
CA GLU A 195 15.01 24.94 27.86
C GLU A 195 13.72 25.59 27.34
N LEU A 196 12.59 24.89 27.44
CA LEU A 196 11.29 25.37 26.98
C LEU A 196 10.53 26.12 28.08
N SER A 197 9.69 27.07 27.65
CA SER A 197 8.75 27.77 28.54
C SER A 197 7.67 26.82 29.08
N ALA A 198 7.02 27.18 30.19
CA ALA A 198 5.93 26.37 30.76
C ALA A 198 4.78 26.14 29.76
N ASN A 199 4.46 27.15 28.94
CA ASN A 199 3.43 27.02 27.90
C ASN A 199 3.86 26.03 26.81
N ASP A 200 5.10 26.14 26.32
CA ASP A 200 5.64 25.23 25.30
C ASP A 200 5.71 23.78 25.81
N ARG A 201 6.04 23.57 27.10
CA ARG A 201 6.03 22.24 27.72
C ARG A 201 4.63 21.63 27.72
N ASN A 202 3.60 22.39 28.07
CA ASN A 202 2.20 21.93 28.06
C ASN A 202 1.77 21.55 26.63
N VAL A 203 2.12 22.36 25.64
CA VAL A 203 1.86 22.07 24.22
C VAL A 203 2.58 20.78 23.80
N PHE A 204 3.86 20.65 24.14
CA PHE A 204 4.64 19.45 23.85
C PHE A 204 4.02 18.18 24.43
N PHE A 205 3.58 18.18 25.68
CA PHE A 205 2.95 16.99 26.28
C PHE A 205 1.60 16.65 25.65
N LYS A 206 0.83 17.64 25.21
CA LYS A 206 -0.37 17.40 24.42
C LYS A 206 -0.01 16.69 23.11
N ASP A 207 1.02 17.17 22.41
CA ASP A 207 1.46 16.57 21.16
C ASP A 207 2.05 15.16 21.35
N VAL A 208 2.78 14.92 22.44
CA VAL A 208 3.28 13.57 22.81
C VAL A 208 2.13 12.59 23.00
N ARG A 209 1.05 13.00 23.68
CA ARG A 209 -0.15 12.15 23.84
C ARG A 209 -0.80 11.86 22.50
N ASP A 210 -0.96 12.88 21.66
CA ASP A 210 -1.53 12.73 20.32
C ASP A 210 -0.69 11.76 19.46
N ILE A 211 0.63 11.85 19.52
CA ILE A 211 1.56 10.94 18.83
C ILE A 211 1.38 9.50 19.33
N TYR A 212 1.37 9.27 20.65
CA TYR A 212 1.17 7.93 21.21
C TYR A 212 -0.19 7.33 20.84
N VAL A 213 -1.27 8.13 20.90
CA VAL A 213 -2.62 7.72 20.51
C VAL A 213 -2.65 7.33 19.03
N MET A 214 -2.04 8.15 18.16
CA MET A 214 -1.97 7.88 16.73
C MET A 214 -1.16 6.62 16.40
N ILE A 215 0.01 6.46 17.01
CA ILE A 215 0.82 5.24 16.90
C ILE A 215 -0.01 4.03 17.32
N THR A 216 -0.68 4.09 18.47
CA THR A 216 -1.48 2.99 19.01
C THR A 216 -2.62 2.62 18.05
N ARG A 217 -3.32 3.61 17.49
CA ARG A 217 -4.37 3.37 16.47
C ARG A 217 -3.82 2.67 15.23
N GLU A 218 -2.66 3.10 14.74
CA GLU A 218 -2.04 2.47 13.57
C GLU A 218 -1.56 1.05 13.88
N LEU A 219 -1.02 0.80 15.07
CA LEU A 219 -0.66 -0.55 15.51
C LEU A 219 -1.88 -1.46 15.64
N LEU A 220 -3.00 -0.98 16.18
CA LEU A 220 -4.24 -1.76 16.25
C LEU A 220 -4.78 -2.12 14.86
N ARG A 221 -4.56 -1.26 13.86
CA ARG A 221 -4.93 -1.52 12.46
C ARG A 221 -4.01 -2.55 11.80
N LEU A 222 -2.72 -2.54 12.12
CA LEU A 222 -1.70 -3.37 11.47
C LEU A 222 -1.50 -4.73 12.14
N LEU A 223 -1.58 -4.80 13.47
CA LEU A 223 -1.23 -6.01 14.22
C LEU A 223 -2.39 -7.02 14.20
N PRO A 224 -2.15 -8.29 13.85
CA PRO A 224 -3.18 -9.32 13.70
C PRO A 224 -3.64 -9.90 15.06
N LEU A 225 -3.79 -9.08 16.10
CA LEU A 225 -4.19 -9.55 17.44
C LEU A 225 -5.59 -10.15 17.47
N GLY A 226 -6.44 -9.76 16.52
CA GLY A 226 -7.77 -10.34 16.30
C GLY A 226 -7.77 -11.73 15.63
N ASN A 227 -6.63 -12.20 15.10
CA ASN A 227 -6.53 -13.46 14.37
C ASN A 227 -6.43 -14.65 15.34
N ASP A 228 -7.48 -15.47 15.41
CA ASP A 228 -7.51 -16.65 16.29
C ASP A 228 -6.57 -17.76 15.85
N LEU A 229 -6.43 -17.99 14.53
CA LEU A 229 -5.48 -18.98 14.00
C LEU A 229 -4.07 -18.65 14.52
N LEU A 230 -3.61 -17.42 14.32
CA LEU A 230 -2.28 -16.99 14.74
C LEU A 230 -2.07 -17.14 16.26
N ARG A 231 -3.10 -16.85 17.07
CA ARG A 231 -3.08 -17.10 18.51
C ARG A 231 -2.85 -18.58 18.81
N HIS A 232 -3.54 -19.47 18.11
CA HIS A 232 -3.43 -20.90 18.36
C HIS A 232 -2.11 -21.50 17.83
N LEU A 233 -1.49 -20.93 16.79
CA LEU A 233 -0.20 -21.40 16.25
C LEU A 233 0.97 -21.37 17.25
N GLN A 234 0.80 -20.70 18.39
CA GLN A 234 1.76 -20.74 19.50
C GLN A 234 2.01 -22.16 20.05
N PHE A 235 1.09 -23.12 19.83
CA PHE A 235 1.29 -24.52 20.24
C PHE A 235 2.57 -25.14 19.67
N MET A 236 3.07 -24.62 18.54
CA MET A 236 4.28 -25.11 17.89
C MET A 236 5.55 -24.78 18.67
N HIS A 237 5.48 -23.88 19.67
CA HIS A 237 6.63 -23.49 20.46
C HIS A 237 7.08 -24.64 21.38
N PRO A 238 8.38 -25.04 21.39
CA PRO A 238 8.84 -26.19 22.18
C PRO A 238 8.56 -26.05 23.69
N LEU A 239 8.75 -24.84 24.24
CA LEU A 239 8.46 -24.52 25.64
C LEU A 239 7.00 -24.65 26.07
N VAL A 240 6.03 -24.68 25.14
CA VAL A 240 4.61 -24.89 25.50
C VAL A 240 4.15 -26.32 25.31
N ARG A 241 5.05 -27.23 24.88
CA ARG A 241 4.75 -28.63 24.55
C ARG A 241 3.88 -29.33 25.60
N GLN A 242 4.21 -29.19 26.87
CA GLN A 242 3.51 -29.87 27.97
C GLN A 242 2.34 -29.08 28.55
N GLN A 243 1.97 -27.94 27.96
CA GLN A 243 0.84 -27.16 28.42
C GLN A 243 -0.46 -27.67 27.80
N GLU A 244 -1.51 -27.81 28.62
CA GLU A 244 -2.85 -28.21 28.16
C GLU A 244 -3.42 -27.26 27.08
N SER A 245 -3.04 -25.98 27.15
CA SER A 245 -3.38 -24.95 26.18
C SER A 245 -2.83 -25.24 24.78
N ALA A 246 -1.66 -25.87 24.67
CA ALA A 246 -1.04 -26.22 23.40
C ALA A 246 -1.83 -27.31 22.69
N ARG A 247 -2.20 -28.39 23.39
CA ARG A 247 -3.05 -29.45 22.86
C ARG A 247 -4.42 -28.93 22.44
N THR A 248 -5.04 -28.08 23.26
CA THR A 248 -6.33 -27.46 22.89
C THR A 248 -6.20 -26.63 21.60
N SER A 249 -5.12 -25.85 21.49
CA SER A 249 -4.85 -25.02 20.32
C SER A 249 -4.57 -25.85 19.07
N LEU A 250 -3.81 -26.94 19.17
CA LEU A 250 -3.59 -27.90 18.09
C LEU A 250 -4.93 -28.40 17.53
N MET A 251 -5.84 -28.82 18.39
CA MET A 251 -7.13 -29.38 17.97
C MET A 251 -8.04 -28.34 17.31
N ILE A 252 -7.99 -27.08 17.77
CA ILE A 252 -8.70 -25.98 17.11
C ILE A 252 -8.13 -25.75 15.71
N VAL A 253 -6.82 -25.63 15.58
CA VAL A 253 -6.15 -25.40 14.27
C VAL A 253 -6.42 -26.55 13.29
N ALA A 254 -6.37 -27.80 13.75
CA ALA A 254 -6.65 -28.97 12.93
C ALA A 254 -8.08 -28.97 12.38
N ARG A 255 -9.06 -28.51 13.17
CA ARG A 255 -10.47 -28.40 12.76
C ARG A 255 -10.73 -27.21 11.85
N ASP A 256 -10.02 -26.11 12.07
CA ASP A 256 -10.14 -24.88 11.27
C ASP A 256 -9.44 -25.00 9.90
N LEU A 257 -8.66 -26.05 9.67
CA LEU A 257 -7.93 -26.33 8.41
C LEU A 257 -8.31 -27.68 7.79
N PRO A 258 -9.60 -27.90 7.42
CA PRO A 258 -10.09 -29.19 6.91
C PRO A 258 -9.45 -29.60 5.57
N GLN A 259 -8.88 -28.67 4.82
CA GLN A 259 -8.13 -28.96 3.60
C GLN A 259 -6.81 -29.71 3.86
N MET A 260 -6.31 -29.71 5.11
CA MET A 260 -5.03 -30.31 5.46
C MET A 260 -5.18 -31.69 6.11
N LEU A 261 -6.25 -31.93 6.85
CA LEU A 261 -6.51 -33.15 7.60
C LEU A 261 -7.93 -33.64 7.34
N SER A 262 -8.08 -34.94 7.06
CA SER A 262 -9.38 -35.60 6.97
C SER A 262 -9.96 -35.86 8.37
N GLY A 263 -11.27 -36.14 8.47
CA GLY A 263 -11.91 -36.38 9.77
C GLY A 263 -11.26 -37.50 10.60
N ASN A 264 -10.80 -38.57 9.93
CA ASN A 264 -10.10 -39.68 10.58
C ASN A 264 -8.70 -39.29 11.08
N ASP A 265 -8.07 -38.28 10.48
CA ASP A 265 -6.74 -37.81 10.90
C ASP A 265 -6.78 -37.09 12.25
N ILE A 266 -7.95 -36.61 12.69
CA ILE A 266 -8.07 -35.83 13.93
C ILE A 266 -7.84 -36.69 15.18
N ASP A 267 -8.37 -37.91 15.21
CA ASP A 267 -8.17 -38.84 16.33
C ASP A 267 -6.72 -39.33 16.39
N GLU A 268 -6.12 -39.60 15.22
CA GLU A 268 -4.71 -39.99 15.10
C GLU A 268 -3.78 -38.85 15.52
N LEU A 269 -4.05 -37.61 15.09
CA LEU A 269 -3.30 -36.42 15.50
C LEU A 269 -3.29 -36.27 17.02
N HIS A 270 -4.43 -36.50 17.65
CA HIS A 270 -4.57 -36.41 19.10
C HIS A 270 -3.77 -37.50 19.82
N ALA A 271 -3.70 -38.72 19.27
CA ALA A 271 -2.85 -39.79 19.78
C ALA A 271 -1.36 -39.46 19.60
N GLU A 272 -0.95 -39.02 18.40
CA GLU A 272 0.44 -38.62 18.11
C GLU A 272 0.91 -37.47 18.99
N TRP A 273 0.06 -36.47 19.28
CA TRP A 273 0.42 -35.36 20.16
C TRP A 273 0.70 -35.83 21.59
N ARG A 274 -0.10 -36.75 22.14
CA ARG A 274 0.18 -37.34 23.47
C ARG A 274 1.53 -38.06 23.50
N MET A 275 1.86 -38.80 22.44
CA MET A 275 3.17 -39.44 22.32
C MET A 275 4.30 -38.39 22.26
N TYR A 276 4.09 -37.28 21.58
CA TYR A 276 5.03 -36.16 21.50
C TYR A 276 5.22 -35.43 22.85
N GLU A 277 4.15 -35.25 23.63
CA GLU A 277 4.20 -34.65 24.98
C GLU A 277 5.14 -35.43 25.92
N ASP A 278 5.09 -36.76 25.82
CA ASP A 278 5.85 -37.70 26.67
C ASP A 278 7.23 -38.08 26.08
N GLU A 279 7.53 -37.71 24.83
CA GLU A 279 8.78 -38.06 24.18
C GLU A 279 9.97 -37.35 24.86
N ASN A 280 11.08 -38.06 25.05
CA ASN A 280 12.30 -37.46 25.57
C ASN A 280 13.04 -36.71 24.45
N ILE A 281 12.74 -35.42 24.30
CA ILE A 281 13.33 -34.54 23.29
C ILE A 281 14.48 -33.75 23.92
N PRO A 282 15.71 -33.85 23.37
CA PRO A 282 16.86 -33.09 23.88
C PRO A 282 16.64 -31.58 23.80
N ASP A 283 16.95 -30.86 24.88
CA ASP A 283 16.85 -29.39 24.93
C ASP A 283 17.74 -28.73 23.86
N GLU A 284 18.88 -29.35 23.53
CA GLU A 284 19.81 -28.90 22.48
C GLU A 284 19.19 -28.79 21.07
N TRP A 285 18.04 -29.45 20.83
CA TRP A 285 17.33 -29.30 19.55
C TRP A 285 16.64 -27.95 19.41
N TYR A 286 16.46 -27.24 20.52
CA TYR A 286 15.93 -25.88 20.55
C TYR A 286 16.91 -24.86 21.13
N GLU A 287 17.64 -25.20 22.18
CA GLU A 287 18.56 -24.32 22.89
C GLU A 287 20.02 -24.54 22.44
N GLN A 288 20.65 -23.48 21.97
CA GLN A 288 22.08 -23.40 21.71
C GLN A 288 22.76 -22.74 22.90
N VAL A 289 23.53 -23.53 23.65
CA VAL A 289 24.41 -23.00 24.69
C VAL A 289 25.76 -22.69 24.06
N SER A 290 26.04 -21.43 23.75
CA SER A 290 27.40 -21.02 23.37
C SER A 290 28.22 -20.77 24.63
N VAL A 291 29.02 -21.76 25.03
CA VAL A 291 30.07 -21.57 26.04
C VAL A 291 31.30 -21.00 25.33
N THR A 292 31.41 -19.67 25.27
CA THR A 292 32.69 -19.01 24.98
C THR A 292 33.21 -18.42 26.28
N SER A 293 34.46 -18.74 26.61
CA SER A 293 35.17 -18.49 27.87
C SER A 293 35.22 -17.03 28.36
N GLU A 294 34.71 -16.07 27.59
CA GLU A 294 34.90 -14.63 27.82
C GLU A 294 33.59 -13.80 27.79
N LEU A 295 32.41 -14.42 27.59
CA LEU A 295 31.13 -13.72 27.54
C LEU A 295 30.09 -14.35 28.49
N PRO A 296 29.08 -13.58 28.97
CA PRO A 296 27.96 -14.13 29.71
C PRO A 296 27.31 -15.28 28.92
N GLN A 297 26.82 -16.31 29.61
CA GLN A 297 26.02 -17.36 28.99
C GLN A 297 24.85 -16.71 28.24
N THR A 298 24.90 -16.75 26.91
CA THR A 298 23.81 -16.28 26.06
C THR A 298 23.15 -17.50 25.44
N THR A 299 21.98 -17.88 25.97
CA THR A 299 21.15 -18.91 25.34
C THR A 299 20.68 -18.38 24.00
N ARG A 300 21.10 -19.01 22.91
CA ARG A 300 20.57 -18.79 21.57
C ARG A 300 19.56 -19.89 21.26
N TYR A 301 18.64 -19.65 20.35
CA TYR A 301 17.66 -20.66 19.96
C TYR A 301 17.85 -21.06 18.49
N HIS A 302 17.74 -22.36 18.23
CA HIS A 302 17.64 -22.90 16.88
C HIS A 302 16.34 -22.40 16.20
N PRO A 303 16.34 -22.23 14.86
CA PRO A 303 15.11 -22.01 14.11
C PRO A 303 14.05 -23.08 14.38
N ILE A 304 12.78 -22.71 14.33
CA ILE A 304 11.68 -23.62 14.70
C ILE A 304 11.56 -24.81 13.75
N ASP A 305 11.87 -24.64 12.47
CA ASP A 305 11.95 -25.71 11.48
C ASP A 305 13.09 -26.70 11.76
N TYR A 306 14.20 -26.23 12.33
CA TYR A 306 15.28 -27.11 12.77
C TYR A 306 14.79 -28.06 13.88
N TYR A 307 14.12 -27.51 14.89
CA TYR A 307 13.51 -28.30 15.96
C TYR A 307 12.53 -29.33 15.40
N TRP A 308 11.55 -28.88 14.61
CA TRP A 308 10.52 -29.77 14.06
C TRP A 308 11.08 -30.78 13.08
N LYS A 309 12.14 -30.47 12.33
CA LYS A 309 12.83 -31.45 11.47
C LYS A 309 13.35 -32.64 12.28
N HIS A 310 13.94 -32.40 13.44
CA HIS A 310 14.46 -33.46 14.31
C HIS A 310 13.32 -34.24 14.96
N VAL A 311 12.32 -33.57 15.52
CA VAL A 311 11.13 -34.22 16.11
C VAL A 311 10.43 -35.14 15.11
N LEU A 312 10.19 -34.63 13.90
CA LEU A 312 9.50 -35.39 12.84
C LEU A 312 10.39 -36.47 12.20
N SER A 313 11.65 -36.58 12.58
CA SER A 313 12.56 -37.65 12.15
C SER A 313 12.59 -38.83 13.14
N ILE A 314 11.99 -38.68 14.32
CA ILE A 314 11.95 -39.73 15.34
C ILE A 314 11.21 -40.96 14.79
N LYS A 315 11.84 -42.12 14.96
CA LYS A 315 11.32 -43.42 14.53
C LYS A 315 10.89 -44.26 15.72
N ASN A 316 9.88 -45.09 15.53
CA ASN A 316 9.51 -46.14 16.48
C ASN A 316 10.47 -47.34 16.39
N SER A 317 10.26 -48.33 17.24
CA SER A 317 11.04 -49.58 17.27
C SER A 317 10.99 -50.37 15.96
N SER A 318 9.97 -50.14 15.12
CA SER A 318 9.81 -50.77 13.80
C SER A 318 10.52 -49.99 12.68
N GLY A 319 11.18 -48.86 12.99
CA GLY A 319 11.86 -48.02 12.00
C GLY A 319 10.95 -47.05 11.22
N ASN A 320 9.65 -47.00 11.55
CA ASN A 320 8.68 -46.07 10.95
C ASN A 320 8.67 -44.74 11.70
N VAL A 321 8.36 -43.65 11.00
CA VAL A 321 8.24 -42.31 11.62
C VAL A 321 7.10 -42.30 12.64
N LYS A 322 7.33 -41.73 13.82
CA LYS A 322 6.33 -41.70 14.92
C LYS A 322 5.18 -40.72 14.67
N PHE A 323 5.46 -39.57 14.05
CA PHE A 323 4.55 -38.42 13.99
C PHE A 323 4.18 -38.09 12.54
N VAL A 324 3.33 -38.91 11.92
CA VAL A 324 2.98 -38.79 10.50
C VAL A 324 1.95 -37.68 10.30
N VAL A 325 0.84 -37.71 11.05
CA VAL A 325 -0.27 -36.76 10.92
C VAL A 325 0.13 -35.40 11.48
N LEU A 326 0.76 -35.37 12.66
CA LEU A 326 1.35 -34.18 13.25
C LEU A 326 2.39 -33.57 12.32
N GLY A 327 3.23 -34.40 11.69
CA GLY A 327 4.21 -33.95 10.72
C GLY A 327 3.59 -33.28 9.50
N LYS A 328 2.48 -33.81 8.99
CA LYS A 328 1.73 -33.19 7.87
C LYS A 328 1.17 -31.82 8.28
N LEU A 329 0.57 -31.71 9.45
CA LEU A 329 0.02 -30.47 9.98
C LEU A 329 1.12 -29.42 10.19
N VAL A 330 2.16 -29.75 10.96
CA VAL A 330 3.26 -28.82 11.29
C VAL A 330 3.97 -28.32 10.03
N LYS A 331 4.35 -29.20 9.10
CA LYS A 331 5.03 -28.79 7.86
C LYS A 331 4.21 -27.80 7.05
N SER A 332 2.90 -28.02 6.98
CA SER A 332 1.98 -27.13 6.27
C SER A 332 1.83 -25.79 7.00
N LEU A 333 1.76 -25.78 8.32
CA LEU A 333 1.69 -24.55 9.12
C LEU A 333 3.00 -23.74 9.04
N LEU A 334 4.15 -24.40 9.02
CA LEU A 334 5.45 -23.77 8.81
C LEU A 334 5.63 -23.23 7.38
N SER A 335 4.81 -23.65 6.42
CA SER A 335 4.82 -23.08 5.06
C SER A 335 4.06 -21.74 4.96
N LEU A 336 3.36 -21.33 6.02
CA LEU A 336 2.66 -20.05 6.05
C LEU A 336 3.66 -18.88 6.03
N SER A 337 3.36 -17.90 5.19
CA SER A 337 4.10 -16.64 5.19
C SER A 337 3.94 -15.93 6.54
N HIS A 338 5.06 -15.52 7.14
CA HIS A 338 5.13 -15.00 8.51
C HIS A 338 5.82 -13.64 8.58
N GLY A 339 6.18 -13.05 7.44
CA GLY A 339 6.81 -11.73 7.35
C GLY A 339 6.91 -11.24 5.91
N ASN A 340 7.09 -9.93 5.74
CA ASN A 340 7.23 -9.31 4.43
C ASN A 340 8.69 -9.33 3.92
N SER A 341 9.66 -9.65 4.77
CA SER A 341 11.08 -9.52 4.41
C SER A 341 11.50 -10.43 3.26
N ASP A 342 10.93 -11.62 3.13
CA ASP A 342 11.24 -12.53 2.02
C ASP A 342 10.72 -11.94 0.71
N ILE A 343 9.47 -11.46 0.71
CA ILE A 343 8.83 -10.81 -0.45
C ILE A 343 9.57 -9.51 -0.84
N GLU A 344 9.93 -8.68 0.13
CA GLU A 344 10.67 -7.43 -0.11
C GLU A 344 12.09 -7.70 -0.62
N SER A 345 12.76 -8.74 -0.10
CA SER A 345 14.07 -9.18 -0.61
C SER A 345 13.93 -9.64 -2.05
N ASP A 346 12.95 -10.50 -2.34
CA ASP A 346 12.68 -11.01 -3.68
C ASP A 346 12.30 -9.89 -4.66
N LEU A 347 11.53 -8.88 -4.23
CA LEU A 347 11.22 -7.70 -5.03
C LEU A 347 12.46 -6.81 -5.24
N SER A 348 13.31 -6.62 -4.23
CA SER A 348 14.56 -5.88 -4.36
C SER A 348 15.51 -6.55 -5.36
N GLU A 349 15.46 -7.89 -5.46
CA GLU A 349 16.20 -8.60 -6.50
C GLU A 349 15.76 -8.25 -7.92
N ASN A 350 14.54 -7.72 -8.11
CA ASN A 350 14.12 -7.21 -9.42
C ASN A 350 14.86 -5.95 -9.83
N GLU A 351 15.35 -5.13 -8.89
CA GLU A 351 16.16 -3.95 -9.22
C GLU A 351 17.44 -4.36 -9.94
N MET A 352 17.94 -5.58 -9.72
CA MET A 352 19.08 -6.12 -10.47
C MET A 352 18.73 -6.55 -11.90
N PHE A 353 17.45 -6.86 -12.17
CA PHE A 353 16.99 -7.25 -13.50
C PHE A 353 16.51 -6.06 -14.33
N VAL A 354 15.80 -5.13 -13.69
CA VAL A 354 15.21 -3.93 -14.28
C VAL A 354 16.11 -2.74 -13.96
N THR A 355 17.17 -2.58 -14.74
CA THR A 355 18.06 -1.41 -14.67
C THR A 355 17.57 -0.31 -15.63
N ASP A 356 18.11 0.91 -15.53
CA ASP A 356 17.77 2.00 -16.45
C ASP A 356 18.00 1.59 -17.93
N ASP A 357 19.08 0.84 -18.19
CA ASP A 357 19.42 0.27 -19.51
C ASP A 357 18.58 -0.97 -19.89
N ARG A 358 17.85 -1.57 -18.94
CA ARG A 358 17.00 -2.77 -19.11
C ARG A 358 15.57 -2.54 -18.60
N SER A 359 15.06 -1.35 -18.86
CA SER A 359 13.75 -0.90 -18.37
C SER A 359 12.55 -1.49 -19.14
N SER A 360 12.79 -2.16 -20.28
CA SER A 360 11.74 -2.71 -21.15
C SER A 360 11.62 -4.25 -21.10
N LEU A 361 11.83 -4.85 -19.93
CA LEU A 361 11.58 -6.29 -19.76
C LEU A 361 10.08 -6.54 -19.56
N ASN A 362 9.52 -7.46 -20.35
CA ASN A 362 8.16 -7.92 -20.13
C ASN A 362 8.08 -8.83 -18.88
N ILE A 363 6.87 -8.98 -18.34
CA ILE A 363 6.61 -9.77 -17.12
C ILE A 363 7.09 -11.23 -17.29
N ALA A 364 6.91 -11.82 -18.48
CA ALA A 364 7.33 -13.20 -18.76
C ALA A 364 8.85 -13.36 -18.61
N THR A 365 9.63 -12.38 -19.08
CA THR A 365 11.09 -12.39 -18.98
C THR A 365 11.54 -12.24 -17.52
N ILE A 366 10.90 -11.35 -16.76
CA ILE A 366 11.17 -11.18 -15.32
C ILE A 366 10.90 -12.50 -14.57
N ASN A 367 9.76 -13.14 -14.84
CA ASN A 367 9.41 -14.43 -14.23
C ASN A 367 10.39 -15.54 -14.61
N GLY A 368 10.82 -15.60 -15.88
CA GLY A 368 11.82 -16.57 -16.34
C GLY A 368 13.18 -16.40 -15.67
N LEU A 369 13.65 -15.15 -15.52
CA LEU A 369 14.90 -14.83 -14.82
C LEU A 369 14.82 -15.21 -13.34
N ARG A 370 13.69 -14.90 -12.68
CA ARG A 370 13.44 -15.32 -11.29
C ARG A 370 13.44 -16.83 -11.12
N ALA A 371 12.67 -17.54 -11.92
CA ALA A 371 12.60 -19.00 -11.88
C ALA A 371 13.97 -19.66 -12.11
N THR A 372 14.78 -19.10 -13.01
CA THR A 372 16.15 -19.56 -13.23
C THR A 372 17.03 -19.35 -12.00
N LYS A 373 16.99 -18.16 -11.40
CA LYS A 373 17.78 -17.83 -10.20
C LYS A 373 17.38 -18.68 -8.99
N GLU A 374 16.08 -18.83 -8.76
CA GLU A 374 15.53 -19.72 -7.73
C GLU A 374 15.91 -21.17 -7.97
N GLY A 375 15.85 -21.63 -9.22
CA GLY A 375 16.29 -22.96 -9.61
C GLY A 375 17.77 -23.20 -9.27
N VAL A 376 18.66 -22.25 -9.57
CA VAL A 376 20.09 -22.35 -9.21
C VAL A 376 20.27 -22.37 -7.69
N ARG A 377 19.52 -21.56 -6.94
CA ARG A 377 19.56 -21.56 -5.47
C ARG A 377 19.13 -22.90 -4.90
N PHE A 378 18.01 -23.44 -5.38
CA PHE A 378 17.39 -24.64 -4.84
C PHE A 378 18.16 -25.90 -5.24
N TYR A 379 18.46 -26.07 -6.54
CA TYR A 379 19.06 -27.30 -7.07
C TYR A 379 20.58 -27.30 -7.02
N GLY A 380 21.23 -26.14 -7.06
CA GLY A 380 22.69 -26.01 -7.08
C GLY A 380 23.28 -25.31 -5.86
N ALA A 381 22.51 -25.14 -4.78
CA ALA A 381 22.93 -24.41 -3.58
C ALA A 381 23.51 -23.01 -3.88
N GLY A 382 23.01 -22.36 -4.94
CA GLY A 382 23.47 -21.05 -5.40
C GLY A 382 24.61 -21.09 -6.42
N LYS A 383 25.11 -22.27 -6.79
CA LYS A 383 26.16 -22.47 -7.79
C LYS A 383 25.59 -23.15 -9.03
N VAL A 384 25.75 -22.49 -10.17
CA VAL A 384 25.20 -22.96 -11.46
C VAL A 384 25.75 -24.34 -11.86
N HIS A 385 27.03 -24.59 -11.61
CA HIS A 385 27.68 -25.86 -11.98
C HIS A 385 27.27 -27.05 -11.09
N GLU A 386 26.61 -26.80 -9.95
CA GLU A 386 26.09 -27.85 -9.08
C GLU A 386 24.62 -28.20 -9.43
N VAL A 387 23.97 -27.45 -10.32
CA VAL A 387 22.60 -27.75 -10.76
C VAL A 387 22.59 -29.03 -11.62
N PRO A 388 21.85 -30.07 -11.23
CA PRO A 388 21.80 -31.31 -12.01
C PRO A 388 21.16 -31.10 -13.38
N VAL A 389 21.85 -31.53 -14.44
CA VAL A 389 21.29 -31.54 -15.80
C VAL A 389 20.38 -32.76 -15.95
N SER A 390 19.09 -32.57 -15.65
CA SER A 390 18.08 -33.62 -15.83
C SER A 390 17.68 -33.75 -17.30
N LYS A 391 17.18 -34.94 -17.69
CA LYS A 391 16.63 -35.16 -19.03
C LYS A 391 15.50 -34.17 -19.37
N ALA A 392 14.64 -33.88 -18.39
CA ALA A 392 13.56 -32.90 -18.56
C ALA A 392 14.08 -31.48 -18.86
N LEU A 393 15.24 -31.10 -18.30
CA LEU A 393 15.87 -29.82 -18.60
C LEU A 393 16.39 -29.78 -20.04
N VAL A 394 17.01 -30.86 -20.51
CA VAL A 394 17.48 -31.00 -21.90
C VAL A 394 16.30 -30.92 -22.87
N ASP A 395 15.25 -31.72 -22.64
CA ASP A 395 14.04 -31.70 -23.47
C ASP A 395 13.39 -30.30 -23.50
N SER A 396 13.43 -29.56 -22.39
CA SER A 396 12.90 -28.20 -22.33
C SER A 396 13.74 -27.18 -23.10
N ILE A 397 15.06 -27.36 -23.18
CA ILE A 397 15.95 -26.51 -23.97
C ILE A 397 15.74 -26.78 -25.46
N ASP A 398 15.67 -28.05 -25.84
CA ASP A 398 15.45 -28.46 -27.24
C ASP A 398 14.12 -27.91 -27.79
N LEU A 399 13.10 -27.83 -26.94
CA LEU A 399 11.78 -27.28 -27.31
C LEU A 399 11.68 -25.76 -27.15
N ALA A 400 12.68 -25.08 -26.59
CA ALA A 400 12.57 -23.66 -26.22
C ALA A 400 12.29 -22.76 -27.42
N TYR A 401 13.00 -22.97 -28.53
CA TYR A 401 12.81 -22.18 -29.75
C TYR A 401 11.43 -22.37 -30.37
N SER A 402 10.94 -23.61 -30.42
CA SER A 402 9.60 -23.91 -30.94
C SER A 402 8.50 -23.25 -30.09
N ARG A 403 8.64 -23.29 -28.76
CA ARG A 403 7.72 -22.60 -27.83
C ARG A 403 7.75 -21.08 -28.04
N TYR A 404 8.94 -20.50 -28.17
CA TYR A 404 9.11 -19.07 -28.43
C TYR A 404 8.44 -18.63 -29.75
N SER A 405 8.67 -19.37 -30.84
CA SER A 405 8.05 -19.06 -32.14
C SER A 405 6.53 -19.09 -32.06
N THR A 406 5.97 -20.11 -31.40
CA THR A 406 4.53 -20.26 -31.23
C THR A 406 3.92 -19.11 -30.40
N ASP A 407 4.62 -18.66 -29.36
CA ASP A 407 4.16 -17.56 -28.50
C ASP A 407 4.22 -16.20 -29.23
N GLN A 408 5.25 -16.01 -30.07
CA GLN A 408 5.38 -14.82 -30.91
C GLN A 408 4.25 -14.73 -31.94
N GLU A 409 3.90 -15.84 -32.58
CA GLU A 409 2.77 -15.91 -33.52
C GLU A 409 1.44 -15.57 -32.84
N LYS A 410 1.18 -16.15 -31.65
CA LYS A 410 -0.02 -15.84 -30.85
C LYS A 410 -0.07 -14.37 -30.47
N THR A 411 1.05 -13.80 -30.05
CA THR A 411 1.14 -12.39 -29.66
C THR A 411 0.86 -11.47 -30.85
N GLN A 412 1.43 -11.79 -32.03
CA GLN A 412 1.14 -11.04 -33.26
C GLN A 412 -0.33 -11.11 -33.65
N GLN A 413 -0.97 -12.28 -33.50
CA GLN A 413 -2.39 -12.42 -33.78
C GLN A 413 -3.24 -11.56 -32.84
N ILE A 414 -2.94 -11.58 -31.54
CA ILE A 414 -3.64 -10.74 -30.54
C ILE A 414 -3.50 -9.24 -30.88
N ILE A 415 -2.33 -8.80 -31.34
CA ILE A 415 -2.10 -7.41 -31.75
C ILE A 415 -2.97 -7.07 -32.96
N LYS A 416 -2.98 -7.91 -34.00
CA LYS A 416 -3.82 -7.72 -35.19
C LYS A 416 -5.31 -7.66 -34.84
N ASP A 417 -5.78 -8.54 -33.96
CA ASP A 417 -7.18 -8.57 -33.54
C ASP A 417 -7.57 -7.30 -32.78
N LYS A 418 -6.68 -6.77 -31.93
CA LYS A 418 -6.89 -5.48 -31.24
C LYS A 418 -6.91 -4.30 -32.20
N GLU A 419 -6.01 -4.27 -33.17
CA GLU A 419 -5.99 -3.22 -34.20
C GLU A 419 -7.26 -3.24 -35.05
N ALA A 420 -7.71 -4.42 -35.46
CA ALA A 420 -8.96 -4.59 -36.20
C ALA A 420 -10.18 -4.13 -35.37
N LEU A 421 -10.22 -4.47 -34.08
CA LEU A 421 -11.28 -4.02 -33.18
C LEU A 421 -11.28 -2.49 -33.03
N ASN A 422 -10.12 -1.88 -32.83
CA ASN A 422 -9.99 -0.43 -32.71
C ASN A 422 -10.43 0.29 -33.99
N ALA A 423 -10.05 -0.22 -35.16
CA ALA A 423 -10.48 0.32 -36.45
C ALA A 423 -12.01 0.22 -36.62
N SER A 424 -12.62 -0.90 -36.22
CA SER A 424 -14.07 -1.07 -36.24
C SER A 424 -14.79 -0.09 -35.31
N VAL A 425 -14.26 0.12 -34.10
CA VAL A 425 -14.82 1.09 -33.14
C VAL A 425 -14.71 2.52 -33.67
N GLN A 426 -13.60 2.87 -34.33
CA GLN A 426 -13.45 4.18 -34.93
C GLN A 426 -14.45 4.41 -36.06
N LEU A 427 -14.67 3.42 -36.92
CA LEU A 427 -15.63 3.50 -38.02
C LEU A 427 -17.08 3.65 -37.52
N LEU A 428 -17.44 2.97 -36.43
CA LEU A 428 -18.75 3.15 -35.78
C LEU A 428 -18.93 4.58 -35.27
N LYS A 429 -17.93 5.15 -34.59
CA LYS A 429 -17.98 6.54 -34.11
C LYS A 429 -18.12 7.55 -35.25
N GLU A 430 -17.44 7.33 -36.37
CA GLU A 430 -17.56 8.19 -37.56
C GLU A 430 -18.96 8.10 -38.19
N ASN A 431 -19.57 6.92 -38.20
CA ASN A 431 -20.94 6.73 -38.68
C ASN A 431 -21.98 7.38 -37.73
N GLU A 432 -21.84 7.23 -36.42
CA GLU A 432 -22.68 7.89 -35.42
C GLU A 432 -22.63 9.42 -35.59
N LEU A 433 -21.43 9.99 -35.76
CA LEU A 433 -21.26 11.42 -35.98
C LEU A 433 -21.99 11.89 -37.25
N ARG A 434 -21.86 11.15 -38.36
CA ARG A 434 -22.57 11.43 -39.61
C ARG A 434 -24.10 11.35 -39.46
N LEU A 435 -24.59 10.38 -38.68
CA LEU A 435 -26.02 10.25 -38.39
C LEU A 435 -26.53 11.42 -37.54
N ALA A 436 -25.76 11.86 -36.54
CA ALA A 436 -26.09 13.01 -35.71
C ALA A 436 -26.10 14.32 -36.52
N GLU A 437 -25.13 14.54 -37.41
CA GLU A 437 -25.12 15.68 -38.33
C GLU A 437 -26.35 15.70 -39.26
N ASN A 438 -26.72 14.53 -39.79
CA ASN A 438 -27.92 14.39 -40.62
C ASN A 438 -29.21 14.64 -39.83
N GLU A 439 -29.30 14.17 -38.58
CA GLU A 439 -30.43 14.47 -37.69
C GLU A 439 -30.56 15.98 -37.46
N GLN A 440 -29.46 16.66 -37.15
CA GLN A 440 -29.46 18.10 -36.91
C GLN A 440 -29.94 18.88 -38.16
N ARG A 441 -29.48 18.49 -39.35
CA ARG A 441 -29.94 19.09 -40.61
C ARG A 441 -31.44 18.92 -40.81
N LEU A 442 -31.99 17.74 -40.53
CA LEU A 442 -33.44 17.49 -40.64
C LEU A 442 -34.24 18.30 -39.62
N ILE A 443 -33.74 18.46 -38.39
CA ILE A 443 -34.37 19.31 -37.35
C ILE A 443 -34.45 20.77 -37.83
N ASP A 444 -33.38 21.28 -38.43
CA ASP A 444 -33.35 22.67 -38.90
C ASP A 444 -34.27 22.89 -40.12
N GLU A 445 -34.32 21.91 -41.03
CA GLU A 445 -35.31 21.90 -42.12
C GLU A 445 -36.75 21.83 -41.59
N GLN A 446 -37.02 21.02 -40.55
CA GLN A 446 -38.33 20.92 -39.92
C GLN A 446 -38.78 22.26 -39.33
N LYS A 447 -37.88 22.97 -38.63
CA LYS A 447 -38.15 24.31 -38.09
C LYS A 447 -38.44 25.32 -39.21
N SER A 448 -37.69 25.28 -40.30
CA SER A 448 -37.92 26.15 -41.45
C SER A 448 -39.29 25.91 -42.09
N LEU A 449 -39.65 24.65 -42.33
CA LEU A 449 -40.96 24.28 -42.87
C LEU A 449 -42.12 24.66 -41.93
N GLN A 450 -41.93 24.52 -40.60
CA GLN A 450 -42.92 24.93 -39.62
C GLN A 450 -43.13 26.46 -39.61
N ASN A 451 -42.05 27.24 -39.67
CA ASN A 451 -42.14 28.70 -39.78
C ASN A 451 -42.89 29.12 -41.06
N GLU A 452 -42.63 28.46 -42.19
CA GLU A 452 -43.37 28.71 -43.44
C GLU A 452 -44.85 28.34 -43.32
N LEU A 453 -45.17 27.25 -42.62
CA LEU A 453 -46.54 26.83 -42.38
C LEU A 453 -47.29 27.83 -41.48
N ASP A 454 -46.65 28.32 -40.43
CA ASP A 454 -47.22 29.32 -39.53
C ASP A 454 -47.47 30.65 -40.25
N ASN A 455 -46.54 31.07 -41.11
CA ASN A 455 -46.72 32.24 -41.98
C ASN A 455 -47.88 32.06 -42.96
N ALA A 456 -48.00 30.88 -43.58
CA ALA A 456 -49.14 30.55 -44.43
C ALA A 456 -50.47 30.53 -43.66
N SER A 457 -50.47 30.05 -42.41
CA SER A 457 -51.65 30.09 -41.54
C SER A 457 -52.08 31.53 -41.24
N LYS A 458 -51.15 32.41 -40.89
CA LYS A 458 -51.45 33.84 -40.67
C LYS A 458 -52.02 34.50 -41.93
N MET A 459 -51.47 34.17 -43.10
CA MET A 459 -52.01 34.64 -44.39
C MET A 459 -53.42 34.12 -44.63
N LEU A 460 -53.73 32.89 -44.23
CA LEU A 460 -55.07 32.31 -44.33
C LEU A 460 -56.06 33.04 -43.41
N ASP A 461 -55.67 33.33 -42.17
CA ASP A 461 -56.50 34.06 -41.21
C ASP A 461 -56.82 35.48 -41.70
N GLU A 462 -55.81 36.19 -42.22
CA GLU A 462 -55.97 37.51 -42.85
C GLU A 462 -56.89 37.44 -44.09
N ALA A 463 -56.73 36.41 -44.92
CA ALA A 463 -57.59 36.20 -46.09
C ALA A 463 -59.05 35.93 -45.69
N ASN A 464 -59.27 35.15 -44.63
CA ASN A 464 -60.59 34.87 -44.07
C ASN A 464 -61.23 36.13 -43.47
N TYR A 465 -60.45 36.96 -42.77
CA TYR A 465 -60.92 38.25 -42.26
C TYR A 465 -61.38 39.18 -43.39
N ARG A 466 -60.56 39.31 -44.45
CA ARG A 466 -60.91 40.10 -45.65
C ARG A 466 -62.17 39.57 -46.33
N LEU A 467 -62.32 38.25 -46.41
CA LEU A 467 -63.52 37.62 -46.95
C LEU A 467 -64.76 37.99 -46.13
N GLN A 468 -64.70 37.91 -44.79
CA GLN A 468 -65.81 38.29 -43.91
C GLN A 468 -66.16 39.78 -44.03
N ALA A 469 -65.16 40.66 -44.08
CA ALA A 469 -65.37 42.09 -44.29
C ALA A 469 -66.04 42.37 -45.64
N ALA A 470 -65.59 41.73 -46.72
CA ALA A 470 -66.16 41.86 -48.07
C ALA A 470 -67.60 41.32 -48.16
N ILE A 471 -67.90 40.22 -47.46
CA ILE A 471 -69.27 39.67 -47.33
C ILE A 471 -70.19 40.68 -46.63
N THR A 472 -69.72 41.29 -45.53
CA THR A 472 -70.50 42.27 -44.76
C THR A 472 -70.77 43.54 -45.58
N ALA A 473 -69.81 43.97 -46.40
CA ALA A 473 -69.93 45.12 -47.30
C ALA A 473 -70.67 44.82 -48.62
N LYS A 474 -71.08 43.56 -48.88
CA LYS A 474 -71.70 43.09 -50.14
C LYS A 474 -70.88 43.39 -51.40
N ASN A 475 -69.54 43.43 -51.30
CA ASN A 475 -68.66 43.64 -52.44
C ASN A 475 -68.24 42.32 -53.10
N PHE A 476 -68.94 41.91 -54.16
CA PHE A 476 -68.72 40.64 -54.84
C PHE A 476 -67.34 40.51 -55.55
N GLY A 477 -66.69 41.62 -55.90
CA GLY A 477 -65.35 41.60 -56.49
C GLY A 477 -64.28 41.16 -55.49
N ASP A 478 -64.33 41.72 -54.28
CA ASP A 478 -63.39 41.42 -53.19
C ASP A 478 -63.61 40.03 -52.58
N ILE A 479 -64.86 39.52 -52.63
CA ILE A 479 -65.17 38.13 -52.25
C ILE A 479 -64.42 37.14 -53.15
N LYS A 480 -64.41 37.39 -54.47
CA LYS A 480 -63.75 36.50 -55.44
C LYS A 480 -62.22 36.50 -55.27
N THR A 481 -61.62 37.66 -55.00
CA THR A 481 -60.16 37.76 -54.79
C THR A 481 -59.73 37.13 -53.48
N ALA A 482 -60.47 37.34 -52.38
CA ALA A 482 -60.21 36.69 -51.11
C ALA A 482 -60.37 35.15 -51.20
N HIS A 483 -61.38 34.66 -51.93
CA HIS A 483 -61.57 33.22 -52.15
C HIS A 483 -60.42 32.57 -52.93
N LEU A 484 -59.95 33.21 -54.01
CA LEU A 484 -58.80 32.71 -54.77
C LEU A 484 -57.51 32.68 -53.94
N LEU A 485 -57.33 33.66 -53.06
CA LEU A 485 -56.17 33.72 -52.16
C LEU A 485 -56.24 32.60 -51.10
N ILE A 486 -57.43 32.33 -50.54
CA ILE A 486 -57.67 31.19 -49.64
C ILE A 486 -57.35 29.86 -50.33
N GLU A 487 -57.78 29.66 -51.58
CA GLU A 487 -57.53 28.43 -52.32
C GLU A 487 -56.02 28.21 -52.58
N SER A 488 -55.31 29.28 -52.97
CA SER A 488 -53.86 29.26 -53.21
C SER A 488 -53.07 28.97 -51.93
N VAL A 489 -53.39 29.66 -50.83
CA VAL A 489 -52.75 29.44 -49.53
C VAL A 489 -53.06 28.03 -49.01
N SER A 490 -54.29 27.53 -49.18
CA SER A 490 -54.68 26.19 -48.77
C SER A 490 -53.90 25.10 -49.52
N LYS A 491 -53.68 25.26 -50.85
CA LYS A 491 -52.82 24.36 -51.63
C LYS A 491 -51.38 24.37 -51.14
N LYS A 492 -50.81 25.56 -50.86
CA LYS A 492 -49.46 25.70 -50.31
C LYS A 492 -49.32 25.04 -48.93
N MET A 493 -50.29 25.21 -48.04
CA MET A 493 -50.31 24.54 -46.74
C MET A 493 -50.39 23.02 -46.87
N GLY A 494 -51.17 22.50 -47.83
CA GLY A 494 -51.22 21.06 -48.12
C GLY A 494 -49.87 20.49 -48.55
N PHE A 495 -49.13 21.22 -49.38
CA PHE A 495 -47.77 20.86 -49.78
C PHE A 495 -46.79 20.89 -48.59
N LEU A 496 -46.78 21.97 -47.81
CA LEU A 496 -45.91 22.11 -46.63
C LEU A 496 -46.16 21.02 -45.59
N ARG A 497 -47.43 20.69 -45.30
CA ARG A 497 -47.79 19.58 -44.41
C ARG A 497 -47.27 18.22 -44.91
N THR A 498 -47.28 18.01 -46.22
CA THR A 498 -46.74 16.78 -46.83
C THR A 498 -45.22 16.68 -46.67
N GLN A 499 -44.51 17.80 -46.86
CA GLN A 499 -43.05 17.84 -46.66
C GLN A 499 -42.66 17.68 -45.19
N LEU A 500 -43.38 18.33 -44.27
CA LEU A 500 -43.21 18.15 -42.82
C LEU A 500 -43.38 16.68 -42.41
N ARG A 501 -44.40 16.00 -42.96
CA ARG A 501 -44.61 14.57 -42.70
C ARG A 501 -43.42 13.73 -43.17
N ARG A 502 -42.94 13.95 -44.40
CA ARG A 502 -41.78 13.23 -44.94
C ARG A 502 -40.52 13.46 -44.12
N ASN A 503 -40.23 14.70 -43.77
CA ASN A 503 -39.08 15.04 -42.93
C ASN A 503 -39.18 14.37 -41.54
N SER A 504 -40.37 14.38 -40.92
CA SER A 504 -40.62 13.67 -39.67
C SER A 504 -40.42 12.15 -39.77
N ASP A 505 -40.79 11.54 -40.91
CA ASP A 505 -40.59 10.11 -41.14
C ASP A 505 -39.08 9.76 -41.25
N TYR A 506 -38.31 10.56 -42.00
CA TYR A 506 -36.84 10.41 -42.09
C TYR A 506 -36.14 10.61 -40.75
N LEU A 507 -36.58 11.61 -39.98
CA LEU A 507 -36.03 11.91 -38.67
C LEU A 507 -36.32 10.76 -37.68
N SER A 508 -37.49 10.14 -37.77
CA SER A 508 -37.82 8.91 -37.02
C SER A 508 -36.89 7.75 -37.40
N GLU A 509 -36.58 7.59 -38.69
CA GLU A 509 -35.69 6.53 -39.17
C GLU A 509 -34.25 6.70 -38.68
N ILE A 510 -33.70 7.93 -38.74
CA ILE A 510 -32.35 8.23 -38.22
C ILE A 510 -32.30 8.02 -36.70
N ARG A 511 -33.30 8.48 -35.95
CA ARG A 511 -33.39 8.26 -34.49
C ARG A 511 -33.57 6.80 -34.08
N LYS A 512 -34.07 5.95 -34.98
CA LYS A 512 -34.06 4.50 -34.77
C LYS A 512 -32.65 3.96 -34.95
N LYS A 513 -31.94 4.35 -36.01
CA LYS A 513 -30.55 3.91 -36.25
C LYS A 513 -29.62 4.32 -35.10
N LEU A 514 -29.72 5.55 -34.59
CA LEU A 514 -28.98 6.03 -33.40
C LEU A 514 -29.35 5.35 -32.07
N ARG A 515 -30.44 4.58 -32.01
CA ARG A 515 -30.86 3.87 -30.79
C ARG A 515 -30.48 2.38 -30.78
N TYR A 516 -30.08 1.85 -31.93
CA TYR A 516 -29.79 0.42 -32.12
C TYR A 516 -28.34 0.13 -32.54
N GLU A 517 -27.54 1.15 -32.79
CA GLU A 517 -26.07 1.12 -32.79
C GLU A 517 -25.56 1.57 -31.42
#